data_AF-A0A3A0E0Q7-F1
#
_entry.id   AF-A0A3A0E0Q7-F1
#
_cell.length_a   1.000
_cell.length_b   1.000
_cell.length_c   1.000
_cell.angle_alpha   90.00
_cell.angle_beta   90.00
_cell.angle_gamma   90.00
#
_symmetry.space_group_name_H-M   'P 1'
#
loop_
_entity.id
_entity.type
_entity.pdbx_description
1 polymer ?
#
loop_
_entity_poly.entity_id
_entity_poly.type
_entity_poly.pdbx_seq_one_letter_code
_entity_poly.pdbx_strand_id
1 'polypeptide(L)'
;MIAIGCQPPPRVDSAAGAAAEDSAPADASGQPPTAASSPSPPADDPSPPQTSTDPAKAAPSDGAAPAASNKEPPLIPRHVLFGNPQRATARISPNGKWLSYLAPVGGILNVFVAPVDDVSQAKQVTDDKTRDIRGYSWAYTGEHILYTQDKAGDENWHVYAADVASNKTTDLTPLEKVHATIEGVSEKFPDEILVGLNDRNPQLHDIYRVNIKTGERTLIQENPGFAALIT
;
A
#
# COMPACT_ATOMS: atom_id res chain seq x y z
N MET A 1 26.73 30.71 -51.51
CA MET A 1 26.17 30.38 -52.84
C MET A 1 26.60 28.95 -53.12
N ILE A 2 25.77 27.93 -53.05
CA ILE A 2 24.60 27.64 -53.89
C ILE A 2 23.56 26.88 -53.03
N ALA A 3 22.30 27.28 -53.14
CA ALA A 3 21.15 26.58 -52.58
C ALA A 3 20.63 25.54 -53.58
N ILE A 4 20.24 24.36 -53.10
CA ILE A 4 19.41 23.39 -53.83
C ILE A 4 18.30 22.95 -52.88
N GLY A 5 17.08 23.01 -53.39
CA GLY A 5 15.84 23.02 -52.64
C GLY A 5 15.18 21.65 -52.40
N CYS A 6 14.20 21.74 -51.50
CA CYS A 6 12.98 20.97 -51.24
C CYS A 6 12.63 19.77 -52.15
N GLN A 7 12.17 18.68 -51.51
CA GLN A 7 10.79 18.16 -51.63
C GLN A 7 10.51 17.08 -50.55
N PRO A 8 9.38 17.11 -49.80
CA PRO A 8 8.90 15.97 -49.00
C PRO A 8 7.86 15.11 -49.75
N PRO A 9 7.71 13.80 -49.45
CA PRO A 9 6.67 12.94 -50.02
C PRO A 9 5.30 13.08 -49.32
N PRO A 10 4.20 12.64 -49.97
CA PRO A 10 2.86 13.21 -49.79
C PRO A 10 2.02 12.62 -48.64
N ARG A 11 1.07 13.46 -48.18
CA ARG A 11 -0.12 13.09 -47.37
C ARG A 11 -1.07 12.21 -48.19
N VAL A 12 -1.62 11.20 -47.55
CA VAL A 12 -2.85 10.52 -47.97
C VAL A 12 -3.99 11.01 -47.09
N ASP A 13 -4.95 11.71 -47.70
CA ASP A 13 -6.22 12.11 -47.09
C ASP A 13 -7.37 11.25 -47.65
N SER A 14 -8.33 11.00 -46.77
CA SER A 14 -9.77 10.78 -47.02
C SER A 14 -10.25 9.50 -47.72
N ALA A 15 -11.17 8.80 -47.06
CA ALA A 15 -12.58 8.83 -47.47
C ALA A 15 -13.51 8.29 -46.36
N ALA A 16 -14.54 9.07 -46.07
CA ALA A 16 -15.75 8.68 -45.36
C ALA A 16 -16.66 7.81 -46.25
N GLY A 17 -17.46 6.94 -45.63
CA GLY A 17 -18.56 6.21 -46.25
C GLY A 17 -19.54 5.76 -45.17
N ALA A 18 -20.82 6.10 -45.36
CA ALA A 18 -21.90 6.11 -44.37
C ALA A 18 -22.92 4.98 -44.57
N ALA A 19 -23.89 4.93 -43.62
CA ALA A 19 -25.23 4.29 -43.65
C ALA A 19 -25.28 2.78 -43.31
N ALA A 20 -25.88 2.41 -42.17
CA ALA A 20 -27.29 2.00 -41.94
C ALA A 20 -27.45 0.46 -42.13
N GLU A 21 -28.18 -0.34 -41.35
CA GLU A 21 -29.56 -0.31 -40.84
C GLU A 21 -29.64 -1.24 -39.60
N ASP A 22 -30.34 -0.86 -38.53
CA ASP A 22 -31.69 -1.31 -38.13
C ASP A 22 -31.84 -2.82 -37.79
N SER A 23 -32.14 -3.10 -36.52
CA SER A 23 -33.02 -4.20 -36.05
C SER A 23 -33.07 -4.25 -34.51
N ALA A 24 -34.10 -3.60 -33.94
CA ALA A 24 -34.79 -4.04 -32.72
C ALA A 24 -36.17 -4.61 -33.17
N PRO A 25 -36.84 -5.54 -32.44
CA PRO A 25 -37.52 -5.26 -31.16
C PRO A 25 -37.45 -6.49 -30.19
N ALA A 26 -38.07 -6.65 -29.02
CA ALA A 26 -39.14 -6.01 -28.22
C ALA A 26 -38.86 -6.38 -26.73
N ASP A 27 -39.05 -5.46 -25.78
CA ASP A 27 -40.11 -5.41 -24.76
C ASP A 27 -40.40 -6.69 -23.93
N ALA A 28 -40.17 -6.61 -22.61
CA ALA A 28 -41.16 -6.96 -21.55
C ALA A 28 -40.49 -7.06 -20.15
N SER A 29 -40.79 -6.05 -19.32
CA SER A 29 -41.18 -6.15 -17.89
C SER A 29 -40.60 -7.24 -16.98
N GLY A 30 -39.88 -6.83 -15.93
CA GLY A 30 -39.59 -7.70 -14.77
C GLY A 30 -38.85 -7.01 -13.62
N GLN A 31 -39.62 -6.38 -12.73
CA GLN A 31 -39.42 -6.18 -11.27
C GLN A 31 -38.02 -5.80 -10.70
N PRO A 32 -37.89 -4.72 -9.90
CA PRO A 32 -36.67 -4.47 -9.12
C PRO A 32 -36.49 -5.50 -8.00
N PRO A 33 -35.24 -5.86 -7.61
CA PRO A 33 -35.00 -6.79 -6.51
C PRO A 33 -35.42 -6.16 -5.18
N THR A 34 -36.24 -6.91 -4.46
CA THR A 34 -36.72 -6.63 -3.10
C THR A 34 -35.58 -6.57 -2.09
N ALA A 35 -35.65 -5.57 -1.21
CA ALA A 35 -34.77 -5.40 -0.06
C ALA A 35 -34.73 -6.65 0.82
N ALA A 36 -33.54 -7.16 1.10
CA ALA A 36 -33.32 -8.19 2.10
C ALA A 36 -33.34 -7.55 3.50
N SER A 37 -34.34 -7.92 4.29
CA SER A 37 -34.53 -7.54 5.69
C SER A 37 -33.39 -8.06 6.57
N SER A 38 -32.85 -7.19 7.41
CA SER A 38 -31.95 -7.55 8.53
C SER A 38 -32.72 -8.35 9.60
N PRO A 39 -32.13 -9.41 10.19
CA PRO A 39 -32.71 -10.04 11.37
C PRO A 39 -32.33 -9.27 12.66
N SER A 40 -33.34 -8.99 13.48
CA SER A 40 -33.21 -8.54 14.87
C SER A 40 -32.67 -9.67 15.78
N PRO A 41 -32.05 -9.34 16.93
CA PRO A 41 -31.41 -10.33 17.80
C PRO A 41 -32.43 -11.11 18.65
N PRO A 42 -32.15 -12.38 19.02
CA PRO A 42 -32.95 -13.08 20.02
C PRO A 42 -32.60 -12.61 21.43
N ALA A 43 -33.64 -12.41 22.23
CA ALA A 43 -33.59 -12.10 23.65
C ALA A 43 -33.50 -13.38 24.51
N ASP A 44 -32.85 -13.19 25.66
CA ASP A 44 -32.99 -13.84 26.96
C ASP A 44 -32.82 -15.36 27.14
N ASP A 45 -31.86 -15.61 28.03
CA ASP A 45 -31.40 -16.82 28.69
C ASP A 45 -32.47 -17.43 29.64
N PRO A 46 -32.55 -18.77 29.79
CA PRO A 46 -33.04 -19.37 31.01
C PRO A 46 -31.90 -20.10 31.77
N SER A 47 -31.77 -19.70 33.03
CA SER A 47 -30.79 -20.13 34.04
C SER A 47 -30.60 -21.66 34.18
N PRO A 48 -29.42 -22.12 34.64
CA PRO A 48 -29.10 -23.53 34.82
C PRO A 48 -29.77 -24.15 36.07
N PRO A 49 -30.08 -25.46 36.05
CA PRO A 49 -30.71 -26.14 37.18
C PRO A 49 -29.75 -26.37 38.35
N GLN A 50 -30.28 -26.17 39.55
CA GLN A 50 -29.65 -26.43 40.84
C GLN A 50 -29.65 -27.93 41.17
N THR A 51 -28.50 -28.45 41.60
CA THR A 51 -28.43 -29.71 42.36
C THR A 51 -27.78 -29.45 43.71
N SER A 52 -28.46 -29.96 44.73
CA SER A 52 -28.23 -29.80 46.17
C SER A 52 -27.11 -30.69 46.72
N THR A 53 -26.26 -30.05 47.54
CA THR A 53 -25.73 -30.47 48.85
C THR A 53 -25.13 -31.86 49.08
N ASP A 54 -23.86 -31.86 49.50
CA ASP A 54 -23.37 -32.68 50.61
C ASP A 54 -22.40 -31.84 51.47
N PRO A 55 -22.47 -31.84 52.82
CA PRO A 55 -21.71 -30.91 53.66
C PRO A 55 -20.43 -31.55 54.20
N ALA A 56 -19.26 -30.96 53.89
CA ALA A 56 -18.00 -31.28 54.54
C ALA A 56 -17.35 -30.03 55.15
N LYS A 57 -17.63 -29.87 56.46
CA LYS A 57 -16.74 -29.36 57.51
C LYS A 57 -15.96 -28.05 57.25
N ALA A 58 -16.52 -26.97 57.80
CA ALA A 58 -15.86 -25.67 57.94
C ALA A 58 -14.64 -25.72 58.88
N ALA A 59 -13.56 -25.06 58.46
CA ALA A 59 -12.53 -24.50 59.33
C ALA A 59 -12.74 -22.97 59.37
N PRO A 60 -12.43 -22.27 60.48
CA PRO A 60 -12.73 -20.86 60.61
C PRO A 60 -11.77 -20.02 59.76
N SER A 61 -12.29 -19.31 58.77
CA SER A 61 -11.57 -18.28 58.01
C SER A 61 -11.86 -16.90 58.61
N ASP A 62 -11.19 -16.57 59.71
CA ASP A 62 -11.12 -15.18 60.15
C ASP A 62 -9.94 -14.49 59.45
N GLY A 63 -10.28 -13.62 58.50
CA GLY A 63 -9.33 -12.82 57.74
C GLY A 63 -10.02 -12.21 56.52
N ALA A 64 -10.94 -11.27 56.77
CA ALA A 64 -11.70 -10.56 55.76
C ALA A 64 -10.79 -10.08 54.62
N ALA A 65 -11.09 -10.51 53.39
CA ALA A 65 -10.52 -9.92 52.20
C ALA A 65 -10.84 -8.41 52.21
N PRO A 66 -9.86 -7.52 51.93
CA PRO A 66 -10.14 -6.11 51.84
C PRO A 66 -11.20 -5.91 50.75
N ALA A 67 -12.27 -5.18 51.09
CA ALA A 67 -13.33 -4.84 50.16
C ALA A 67 -12.69 -4.25 48.89
N ALA A 68 -12.83 -4.97 47.77
CA ALA A 68 -12.36 -4.51 46.48
C ALA A 68 -13.02 -3.15 46.19
N SER A 69 -12.22 -2.11 46.00
CA SER A 69 -12.77 -0.80 45.68
C SER A 69 -13.47 -0.88 44.32
N ASN A 70 -14.75 -0.55 44.26
CA ASN A 70 -15.56 -0.44 43.05
C ASN A 70 -15.17 0.75 42.15
N LYS A 71 -13.87 1.07 42.03
CA LYS A 71 -13.41 2.08 41.07
C LYS A 71 -13.17 1.39 39.73
N GLU A 72 -13.97 1.76 38.74
CA GLU A 72 -13.68 1.39 37.35
C GLU A 72 -12.25 1.84 36.98
N PRO A 73 -11.49 0.99 36.26
CA PRO A 73 -10.15 1.35 35.82
C PRO A 73 -10.23 2.57 34.88
N PRO A 74 -9.22 3.46 34.92
CA PRO A 74 -9.19 4.62 34.04
C PRO A 74 -9.18 4.17 32.56
N LEU A 75 -9.99 4.82 31.73
CA LEU A 75 -10.06 4.54 30.31
C LEU A 75 -8.75 4.93 29.60
N ILE A 76 -8.30 4.08 28.67
CA ILE A 76 -7.17 4.40 27.79
C ILE A 76 -7.63 5.47 26.78
N PRO A 77 -6.95 6.62 26.68
CA PRO A 77 -7.30 7.63 25.68
C PRO A 77 -7.22 7.05 24.26
N ARG A 78 -8.23 7.32 23.42
CA ARG A 78 -8.29 6.80 22.03
C ARG A 78 -7.04 7.11 21.22
N HIS A 79 -6.42 8.28 21.41
CA HIS A 79 -5.21 8.66 20.69
C HIS A 79 -4.01 7.75 21.00
N VAL A 80 -3.97 7.08 22.15
CA VAL A 80 -2.93 6.10 22.49
C VAL A 80 -3.09 4.83 21.66
N LEU A 81 -4.33 4.47 21.30
CA LEU A 81 -4.63 3.24 20.55
C LEU A 81 -4.72 3.46 19.04
N PHE A 82 -5.15 4.64 18.60
CA PHE A 82 -5.47 4.95 17.20
C PHE A 82 -4.64 6.09 16.60
N GLY A 83 -3.72 6.67 17.37
CA GLY A 83 -2.80 7.69 16.87
C GLY A 83 -1.62 7.08 16.12
N ASN A 84 -0.85 7.94 15.45
CA ASN A 84 0.38 7.50 14.79
C ASN A 84 1.39 6.95 15.81
N PRO A 85 2.11 5.88 15.44
CA PRO A 85 3.20 5.38 16.27
C PRO A 85 4.30 6.44 16.37
N GLN A 86 5.04 6.44 17.49
CA GLN A 86 6.26 7.26 17.58
C GLN A 86 7.31 6.82 16.58
N ARG A 87 7.49 5.49 16.43
CA ARG A 87 8.33 4.84 15.42
C ARG A 87 7.72 3.50 15.05
N ALA A 88 7.75 3.14 13.76
CA ALA A 88 7.26 1.86 13.26
C ALA A 88 8.15 1.31 12.14
N THR A 89 7.98 0.03 11.82
CA THR A 89 8.59 -0.61 10.64
C THR A 89 10.12 -0.44 10.60
N ALA A 90 10.80 -0.62 11.73
CA ALA A 90 12.25 -0.45 11.77
C ALA A 90 12.97 -1.48 10.88
N ARG A 91 13.95 -1.03 10.08
CA ARG A 91 14.75 -1.89 9.18
C ARG A 91 16.21 -1.46 9.14
N ILE A 92 17.11 -2.44 9.02
CA ILE A 92 18.54 -2.21 8.77
C ILE A 92 18.81 -2.28 7.26
N SER A 93 19.66 -1.42 6.74
CA SER A 93 20.08 -1.46 5.33
C SER A 93 20.89 -2.73 5.00
N PRO A 94 20.89 -3.20 3.74
CA PRO A 94 21.68 -4.37 3.33
C PRO A 94 23.18 -4.26 3.61
N ASN A 95 23.73 -3.03 3.61
CA ASN A 95 25.13 -2.76 3.94
C ASN A 95 25.40 -2.63 5.46
N GLY A 96 24.38 -2.76 6.31
CA GLY A 96 24.49 -2.69 7.77
C GLY A 96 24.79 -1.30 8.35
N LYS A 97 24.86 -0.25 7.53
CA LYS A 97 25.26 1.10 7.96
C LYS A 97 24.10 1.92 8.53
N TRP A 98 22.87 1.64 8.11
CA TRP A 98 21.73 2.50 8.36
C TRP A 98 20.59 1.77 9.08
N LEU A 99 20.02 2.42 10.09
CA LEU A 99 18.72 2.11 10.67
C LEU A 99 17.68 3.05 10.06
N SER A 100 16.59 2.49 9.58
CA SER A 100 15.43 3.24 9.08
C SER A 100 14.19 2.93 9.91
N TYR A 101 13.24 3.86 9.95
CA TYR A 101 11.91 3.65 10.55
C TYR A 101 10.90 4.67 10.01
N LEU A 102 9.61 4.37 10.12
CA LEU A 102 8.54 5.34 9.92
C LEU A 102 8.33 6.17 11.19
N ALA A 103 8.20 7.49 11.06
CA ALA A 103 7.79 8.38 12.13
C ALA A 103 6.97 9.57 11.59
N PRO A 104 6.05 10.13 12.40
CA PRO A 104 5.18 11.20 11.95
C PRO A 104 5.87 12.56 11.96
N VAL A 105 5.73 13.30 10.86
CA VAL A 105 6.06 14.74 10.77
C VAL A 105 4.79 15.46 10.33
N GLY A 106 4.33 16.42 11.13
CA GLY A 106 3.03 17.08 10.87
C GLY A 106 1.84 16.11 10.89
N GLY A 107 1.97 14.96 11.54
CA GLY A 107 0.95 13.91 11.56
C GLY A 107 0.98 12.96 10.36
N ILE A 108 1.96 13.09 9.45
CA ILE A 108 2.12 12.20 8.30
C ILE A 108 3.38 11.34 8.46
N LEU A 109 3.24 10.02 8.35
CA LEU A 109 4.34 9.06 8.44
C LEU A 109 5.29 9.20 7.24
N ASN A 110 6.55 9.50 7.54
CA ASN A 110 7.66 9.54 6.60
C ASN A 110 8.78 8.61 7.06
N VAL A 111 9.67 8.25 6.12
CA VAL A 111 10.83 7.42 6.42
C VAL A 111 11.95 8.29 6.98
N PHE A 112 12.45 7.89 8.14
CA PHE A 112 13.64 8.42 8.77
C PHE A 112 14.79 7.42 8.66
N VAL A 113 16.01 7.92 8.53
CA VAL A 113 17.24 7.12 8.46
C VAL A 113 18.30 7.71 9.38
N ALA A 114 18.98 6.86 10.15
CA ALA A 114 20.09 7.18 11.04
C ALA A 114 21.23 6.17 10.86
N PRO A 115 22.49 6.53 11.18
CA PRO A 115 23.54 5.55 11.41
C PRO A 115 23.10 4.50 12.45
N VAL A 116 23.45 3.23 12.24
CA VAL A 116 23.06 2.16 13.19
C VAL A 116 23.64 2.32 14.59
N ASP A 117 24.78 3.00 14.71
CA ASP A 117 25.51 3.25 15.94
C ASP A 117 25.05 4.53 16.67
N ASP A 118 24.31 5.42 15.99
CA ASP A 118 23.75 6.64 16.59
C ASP A 118 22.38 7.00 16.00
N VAL A 119 21.33 6.44 16.59
CA VAL A 119 19.92 6.69 16.20
C VAL A 119 19.49 8.14 16.46
N SER A 120 20.24 8.91 17.27
CA SER A 120 19.92 10.31 17.53
C SER A 120 20.16 11.21 16.31
N GLN A 121 20.98 10.76 15.36
CA GLN A 121 21.30 11.46 14.10
C GLN A 121 20.28 11.20 12.99
N ALA A 122 19.08 10.71 13.32
CA ALA A 122 18.05 10.41 12.35
C ALA A 122 17.64 11.63 11.53
N LYS A 123 17.54 11.45 10.21
CA LYS A 123 17.05 12.45 9.26
C LYS A 123 15.86 11.90 8.51
N GLN A 124 14.91 12.78 8.22
CA GLN A 124 13.80 12.49 7.33
C GLN A 124 14.32 12.36 5.88
N VAL A 125 14.03 11.25 5.21
CA VAL A 125 14.50 10.93 3.84
C VAL A 125 13.38 11.09 2.80
N THR A 126 12.13 10.89 3.18
CA THR A 126 10.94 11.15 2.35
C THR A 126 10.20 12.37 2.86
N ASP A 127 9.46 13.10 2.01
CA ASP A 127 8.75 14.32 2.41
C ASP A 127 7.28 14.39 1.96
N ASP A 128 6.53 13.30 2.14
CA ASP A 128 5.08 13.31 1.85
C ASP A 128 4.34 14.22 2.84
N LYS A 129 3.42 15.02 2.30
CA LYS A 129 2.62 16.01 3.06
C LYS A 129 1.14 15.67 3.14
N THR A 130 0.73 14.59 2.48
CA THR A 130 -0.68 14.29 2.21
C THR A 130 -1.09 12.93 2.74
N ARG A 131 -0.21 11.93 2.62
CA ARG A 131 -0.52 10.53 2.91
C ARG A 131 0.63 9.88 3.65
N ASP A 132 0.27 9.04 4.61
CA ASP A 132 1.23 8.22 5.33
C ASP A 132 1.91 7.24 4.36
N ILE A 133 3.23 7.21 4.37
CA ILE A 133 3.97 6.08 3.81
C ILE A 133 3.68 4.88 4.70
N ARG A 134 2.90 3.93 4.18
CA ARG A 134 2.42 2.76 4.94
C ARG A 134 3.44 1.64 5.03
N GLY A 135 4.34 1.56 4.06
CA GLY A 135 5.33 0.51 3.95
C GLY A 135 6.48 0.94 3.06
N TYR A 136 7.65 0.42 3.37
CA TYR A 136 8.86 0.67 2.59
C TYR A 136 9.82 -0.52 2.74
N SER A 137 10.80 -0.59 1.86
CA SER A 137 11.92 -1.52 1.90
C SER A 137 13.22 -0.82 1.54
N TRP A 138 14.35 -1.46 1.85
CA TRP A 138 15.64 -1.03 1.31
C TRP A 138 15.85 -1.66 -0.05
N ALA A 139 16.38 -0.88 -0.99
CA ALA A 139 17.04 -1.43 -2.16
C ALA A 139 18.38 -2.08 -1.77
N TYR A 140 18.83 -3.04 -2.58
CA TYR A 140 20.14 -3.67 -2.38
C TYR A 140 21.33 -2.74 -2.68
N THR A 141 21.10 -1.56 -3.27
CA THR A 141 22.10 -0.48 -3.29
C THR A 141 22.56 -0.10 -1.88
N GLY A 142 21.72 -0.28 -0.85
CA GLY A 142 21.98 0.18 0.51
C GLY A 142 22.00 1.70 0.67
N GLU A 143 21.55 2.41 -0.37
CA GLU A 143 21.54 3.87 -0.49
C GLU A 143 20.13 4.41 -0.78
N HIS A 144 19.20 3.53 -1.19
CA HIS A 144 17.84 3.91 -1.59
C HIS A 144 16.78 3.20 -0.75
N ILE A 145 15.75 3.95 -0.40
CA ILE A 145 14.49 3.46 0.15
C ILE A 145 13.48 3.32 -0.98
N LEU A 146 12.83 2.17 -1.08
CA LEU A 146 11.76 1.90 -2.03
C LEU A 146 10.42 1.90 -1.31
N TYR A 147 9.41 2.53 -1.91
CA TYR A 147 8.05 2.52 -1.39
C TYR A 147 7.03 2.73 -2.51
N THR A 148 5.78 2.38 -2.24
CA THR A 148 4.67 2.64 -3.16
C THR A 148 3.72 3.67 -2.55
N GLN A 149 3.20 4.57 -3.37
CA GLN A 149 2.25 5.59 -2.94
C GLN A 149 1.28 5.95 -4.07
N ASP A 150 0.00 6.13 -3.72
CA ASP A 150 -1.04 6.71 -4.56
C ASP A 150 -0.98 8.25 -4.55
N LYS A 151 -1.61 8.91 -5.53
CA LYS A 151 -1.72 10.38 -5.52
C LYS A 151 -3.14 10.76 -5.10
N ALA A 152 -3.26 11.28 -3.87
CA ALA A 152 -4.54 11.75 -3.33
C ALA A 152 -5.69 10.73 -3.38
N GLY A 153 -5.38 9.43 -3.25
CA GLY A 153 -6.39 8.38 -3.23
C GLY A 153 -6.96 7.99 -4.59
N ASP A 154 -6.26 8.29 -5.68
CA ASP A 154 -6.64 7.85 -7.03
C ASP A 154 -6.42 6.35 -7.27
N GLU A 155 -5.86 5.63 -6.29
CA GLU A 155 -5.52 4.21 -6.31
C GLU A 155 -4.53 3.81 -7.43
N ASN A 156 -3.94 4.80 -8.11
CA ASN A 156 -2.84 4.60 -9.05
C ASN A 156 -1.55 4.60 -8.24
N TRP A 157 -1.14 3.41 -7.80
CA TRP A 157 0.08 3.25 -7.03
C TRP A 157 1.30 3.42 -7.94
N HIS A 158 2.21 4.29 -7.54
CA HIS A 158 3.51 4.48 -8.20
C HIS A 158 4.61 3.90 -7.33
N VAL A 159 5.70 3.45 -7.96
CA VAL A 159 6.92 3.02 -7.26
C VAL A 159 7.88 4.21 -7.16
N TYR A 160 8.30 4.52 -5.95
CA TYR A 160 9.24 5.60 -5.66
C TYR A 160 10.54 5.07 -5.09
N ALA A 161 11.63 5.78 -5.39
CA ALA A 161 12.94 5.58 -4.76
C ALA A 161 13.41 6.90 -4.12
N ALA A 162 13.70 6.87 -2.83
CA ALA A 162 14.29 7.98 -2.10
C ALA A 162 15.77 7.70 -1.80
N ASP A 163 16.65 8.58 -2.28
CA ASP A 163 18.09 8.52 -2.03
C ASP A 163 18.42 9.09 -0.65
N VAL A 164 19.12 8.30 0.18
CA VAL A 164 19.40 8.62 1.58
C VAL A 164 20.40 9.77 1.72
N ALA A 165 21.32 9.95 0.76
CA ALA A 165 22.35 10.96 0.85
C ALA A 165 21.83 12.36 0.50
N SER A 166 20.98 12.45 -0.53
CA SER A 166 20.46 13.70 -1.10
C SER A 166 19.04 14.04 -0.66
N ASN A 167 18.31 13.10 -0.04
CA ASN A 167 16.87 13.17 0.23
C ASN A 167 16.03 13.38 -1.03
N LYS A 168 16.58 13.09 -2.21
CA LYS A 168 15.84 13.19 -3.47
C LYS A 168 14.96 11.96 -3.63
N THR A 169 13.67 12.19 -3.83
CA THR A 169 12.71 11.17 -4.24
C THR A 169 12.52 11.20 -5.75
N THR A 170 12.52 10.03 -6.39
CA THR A 170 12.27 9.84 -7.81
C THR A 170 11.09 8.88 -7.99
N ASP A 171 10.13 9.27 -8.83
CA ASP A 171 9.08 8.37 -9.32
C ASP A 171 9.67 7.47 -10.40
N LEU A 172 9.75 6.17 -10.14
CA LEU A 172 10.28 5.17 -11.07
C LEU A 172 9.25 4.71 -12.11
N THR A 173 7.98 5.11 -11.93
CA THR A 173 6.88 4.79 -12.84
C THR A 173 6.07 6.06 -13.17
N PRO A 174 6.68 7.10 -13.77
CA PRO A 174 6.04 8.41 -13.98
C PRO A 174 5.09 8.38 -15.19
N LEU A 175 4.09 7.51 -15.14
CA LEU A 175 3.04 7.38 -16.15
C LEU A 175 1.68 7.72 -15.54
N GLU A 176 0.76 8.18 -16.37
CA GLU A 176 -0.59 8.50 -15.95
C GLU A 176 -1.48 7.26 -15.99
N LYS A 177 -2.40 7.13 -15.01
CA LYS A 177 -3.41 6.06 -14.96
C LYS A 177 -2.82 4.64 -14.97
N VAL A 178 -1.67 4.47 -14.32
CA VAL A 178 -1.03 3.17 -14.15
C VAL A 178 -1.06 2.77 -12.68
N HIS A 179 -1.04 1.47 -12.47
CA HIS A 179 -0.82 0.85 -11.18
C HIS A 179 0.48 0.06 -11.24
N ALA A 180 1.40 0.36 -10.35
CA ALA A 180 2.70 -0.27 -10.26
C ALA A 180 2.89 -1.01 -8.93
N THR A 181 3.57 -2.15 -9.00
CA THR A 181 3.91 -3.00 -7.85
C THR A 181 5.39 -3.35 -7.89
N ILE A 182 6.04 -3.45 -6.72
CA ILE A 182 7.39 -4.01 -6.63
C ILE A 182 7.25 -5.53 -6.56
N GLU A 183 7.69 -6.23 -7.60
CA GLU A 183 7.61 -7.68 -7.71
C GLU A 183 8.87 -8.35 -7.13
N GLY A 184 10.02 -7.69 -7.23
CA GLY A 184 11.26 -8.26 -6.73
C GLY A 184 12.41 -7.28 -6.62
N VAL A 185 13.29 -7.54 -5.65
CA VAL A 185 14.57 -6.88 -5.45
C VAL A 185 15.66 -7.95 -5.39
N SER A 186 16.88 -7.65 -5.87
CA SER A 186 17.95 -8.65 -5.93
C SER A 186 19.30 -8.10 -5.50
N GLU A 187 20.01 -8.85 -4.65
CA GLU A 187 21.40 -8.56 -4.30
C GLU A 187 22.35 -8.69 -5.51
N LYS A 188 21.98 -9.50 -6.52
CA LYS A 188 22.77 -9.72 -7.73
C LYS A 188 22.65 -8.56 -8.71
N PHE A 189 21.55 -7.81 -8.62
CA PHE A 189 21.24 -6.66 -9.46
C PHE A 189 20.83 -5.49 -8.56
N PRO A 190 21.76 -4.95 -7.74
CA PRO A 190 21.41 -4.03 -6.66
C PRO A 190 20.80 -2.71 -7.13
N ASP A 191 21.16 -2.27 -8.34
CA ASP A 191 20.68 -1.04 -8.98
C ASP A 191 19.35 -1.24 -9.74
N GLU A 192 18.79 -2.46 -9.75
CA GLU A 192 17.61 -2.82 -10.54
C GLU A 192 16.54 -3.47 -9.68
N ILE A 193 15.28 -3.23 -10.05
CA ILE A 193 14.11 -3.87 -9.44
C ILE A 193 13.20 -4.44 -10.51
N LEU A 194 12.40 -5.44 -10.13
CA LEU A 194 11.27 -5.88 -10.94
C LEU A 194 10.02 -5.12 -10.51
N VAL A 195 9.33 -4.55 -11.50
CA VAL A 195 8.11 -3.78 -11.33
C VAL A 195 7.03 -4.39 -12.19
N GLY A 196 5.91 -4.75 -11.57
CA GLY A 196 4.67 -5.07 -12.25
C GLY A 196 4.01 -3.77 -12.69
N LEU A 197 3.66 -3.64 -13.96
CA LEU A 197 3.08 -2.41 -14.51
C LEU A 197 2.01 -2.71 -15.56
N ASN A 198 0.88 -2.01 -15.49
CA ASN A 198 -0.29 -2.21 -16.38
C ASN A 198 -0.45 -1.12 -17.45
N ASP A 199 0.65 -0.55 -17.93
CA ASP A 199 0.63 0.55 -18.91
C ASP A 199 0.23 0.10 -20.33
N ARG A 200 0.58 -1.13 -20.73
CA ARG A 200 0.15 -1.72 -22.00
C ARG A 200 -1.32 -2.12 -22.00
N ASN A 201 -1.77 -2.78 -20.94
CA ASN A 201 -3.14 -3.23 -20.75
C ASN A 201 -3.56 -2.95 -19.29
N PRO A 202 -4.57 -2.10 -19.04
CA PRO A 202 -4.99 -1.76 -17.68
C PRO A 202 -5.37 -2.95 -16.80
N GLN A 203 -5.74 -4.09 -17.39
CA GLN A 203 -6.15 -5.31 -16.68
C GLN A 203 -5.00 -6.25 -16.33
N LEU A 204 -3.80 -6.05 -16.88
CA LEU A 204 -2.69 -6.99 -16.77
C LEU A 204 -1.39 -6.27 -16.42
N HIS A 205 -0.71 -6.73 -15.38
CA HIS A 205 0.65 -6.30 -15.08
C HIS A 205 1.65 -7.12 -15.90
N ASP A 206 2.39 -6.44 -16.77
CA ASP A 206 3.62 -6.96 -17.36
C ASP A 206 4.79 -6.74 -16.38
N ILE A 207 5.87 -7.51 -16.51
CA ILE A 207 7.06 -7.38 -15.67
C ILE A 207 8.12 -6.56 -16.38
N TYR A 208 8.48 -5.44 -15.77
CA TYR A 208 9.57 -4.58 -16.19
C TYR A 208 10.74 -4.70 -15.23
N ARG A 209 11.95 -4.62 -15.76
CA ARG A 209 13.16 -4.34 -15.00
C ARG A 209 13.40 -2.84 -15.04
N VAL A 210 13.51 -2.21 -13.87
CA VAL A 210 13.68 -0.76 -13.73
C VAL A 210 14.97 -0.45 -13.01
N ASN A 211 15.80 0.42 -13.57
CA ASN A 211 17.00 0.93 -12.92
C ASN A 211 16.62 2.02 -11.92
N ILE A 212 17.02 1.85 -10.66
CA ILE A 212 16.66 2.75 -9.55
C ILE A 212 17.26 4.15 -9.74
N LYS A 213 18.47 4.23 -10.30
CA LYS A 213 19.23 5.49 -10.41
C LYS A 213 18.77 6.34 -11.60
N THR A 214 18.44 5.69 -12.71
CA THR A 214 18.10 6.38 -13.97
C THR A 214 16.60 6.43 -14.25
N GLY A 215 15.81 5.51 -13.67
CA GLY A 215 14.40 5.30 -14.02
C GLY A 215 14.19 4.61 -15.37
N GLU A 216 15.26 4.19 -16.04
CA GLU A 216 15.15 3.43 -17.29
C GLU A 216 14.47 2.08 -17.04
N ARG A 217 13.56 1.70 -17.93
CA ARG A 217 12.76 0.48 -17.81
C ARG A 217 12.83 -0.38 -19.07
N THR A 218 12.93 -1.68 -18.87
CA THR A 218 12.97 -2.68 -19.94
C THR A 218 11.93 -3.76 -19.67
N LEU A 219 11.09 -4.07 -20.65
CA LEU A 219 10.13 -5.17 -20.56
C LEU A 219 10.88 -6.51 -20.49
N ILE A 220 10.56 -7.34 -19.49
CA ILE A 220 11.16 -8.66 -19.30
C ILE A 220 10.15 -9.77 -19.62
N GLN A 221 8.89 -9.58 -19.21
CA GLN A 221 7.84 -10.57 -19.45
C GLN A 221 6.52 -9.86 -19.72
N GLU A 222 5.95 -10.10 -20.90
CA GLU A 222 4.57 -9.76 -21.19
C GLU A 222 3.64 -10.76 -20.50
N ASN A 223 2.60 -10.28 -19.84
CA ASN A 223 1.56 -11.10 -19.27
C ASN A 223 0.51 -11.46 -20.36
N PRO A 224 0.38 -12.75 -20.73
CA PRO A 224 -0.54 -13.19 -21.78
C PRO A 224 -2.00 -13.34 -21.32
N GLY A 225 -2.33 -12.96 -20.09
CA GLY A 225 -3.70 -13.05 -19.53
C GLY A 225 -3.81 -13.73 -18.16
N PHE A 226 -2.72 -13.86 -17.42
CA PHE A 226 -2.73 -14.38 -16.05
C PHE A 226 -3.09 -13.27 -15.06
N ALA A 227 -3.78 -13.64 -13.98
CA ALA A 227 -4.12 -12.71 -12.89
C ALA A 227 -2.88 -12.17 -12.16
N ALA A 228 -1.82 -12.97 -12.06
CA ALA A 228 -0.52 -12.58 -11.52
C ALA A 228 0.58 -13.49 -12.09
N LEU A 229 1.81 -12.98 -12.11
CA LEU A 229 3.02 -13.76 -12.38
C LEU A 229 3.74 -13.98 -11.04
N ILE A 230 4.28 -15.17 -10.82
CA ILE A 230 5.09 -15.46 -9.63
C ILE A 230 6.55 -15.19 -10.00
N THR A 231 7.18 -14.27 -9.27
CA THR A 231 8.54 -13.76 -9.53
C THR A 231 9.51 -14.05 -8.40
#